data_AF-A0A939G020-F1
#
_entry.id   AF-A0A939G020-F1
#
_cell.length_a   1.000
_cell.length_b   1.000
_cell.length_c   1.000
_cell.angle_alpha   90.00
_cell.angle_beta   90.00
_cell.angle_gamma   90.00
#
_symmetry.space_group_name_H-M   'P 1'
#
loop_
_entity.id
_entity.type
_entity.pdbx_description
1 polymer ?
#
loop_
_entity_poly.entity_id
_entity_poly.type
_entity_poly.pdbx_seq_one_letter_code
_entity_poly.pdbx_strand_id
1 'polypeptide(L)'
;MIDLDKIVAIDVHTHAEVSCKQPHDDYRPEFDEAFARYFKSSHRPTIQETAAYYRDQQMAFVMFTIDSEHETGRRRIPNEEVAEAAMENADVMIAFASIDPHKGRMGAREAKRLIEDYGVKGFKFHPTVQGFYPNDRMAYHLYEVIAGAGLPMLFHSGHSGFGSGVRGGGGLRLEYSNPIHLDDVAIDFPDAPIIIAHPSWPWQDEALSVAMHKPNVYIDLSGWSPKYFPSQLVQYANTQLKHRVLFGTDFPLITPERWLKDFEVAGFKEEVKPLILKENASKLLGLAS
;
A
#
# COMPACT_ATOMS: atom_id res chain seq x y z
N MET A 1 8.50 -9.24 17.50
CA MET A 1 8.33 -10.13 16.34
C MET A 1 6.90 -10.62 16.38
N ILE A 2 6.21 -10.56 15.24
CA ILE A 2 4.80 -10.94 15.12
C ILE A 2 4.65 -12.44 15.34
N ASP A 3 3.72 -12.82 16.22
CA ASP A 3 3.37 -14.21 16.50
C ASP A 3 2.17 -14.61 15.60
N LEU A 4 2.45 -15.38 14.55
CA LEU A 4 1.46 -15.76 13.53
C LEU A 4 0.31 -16.63 14.08
N ASP A 5 0.52 -17.28 15.23
CA ASP A 5 -0.51 -18.10 15.89
C ASP A 5 -1.49 -17.23 16.69
N LYS A 6 -1.08 -16.01 17.07
CA LYS A 6 -1.92 -15.08 17.84
C LYS A 6 -2.71 -14.10 16.99
N ILE A 7 -2.39 -13.98 15.70
CA ILE A 7 -3.07 -13.06 14.78
C ILE A 7 -4.00 -13.78 13.80
N VAL A 8 -5.09 -13.09 13.47
CA VAL A 8 -6.12 -13.58 12.54
C VAL A 8 -5.89 -13.12 11.10
N ALA A 9 -5.20 -12.00 10.91
CA ALA A 9 -4.93 -11.43 9.59
C ALA A 9 -3.74 -10.46 9.59
N ILE A 10 -3.24 -10.13 8.40
CA ILE A 10 -2.19 -9.15 8.14
C ILE A 10 -2.71 -8.16 7.11
N ASP A 11 -2.97 -6.92 7.54
CA ASP A 11 -3.36 -5.84 6.64
C ASP A 11 -2.12 -5.26 5.93
N VAL A 12 -1.98 -5.48 4.63
CA VAL A 12 -0.76 -5.03 3.91
C VAL A 12 -0.79 -3.56 3.49
N HIS A 13 -1.86 -2.82 3.79
CA HIS A 13 -2.02 -1.46 3.30
C HIS A 13 -2.75 -0.57 4.31
N THR A 14 -1.96 0.16 5.10
CA THR A 14 -2.44 1.22 6.00
C THR A 14 -1.55 2.46 5.89
N HIS A 15 -2.13 3.62 6.18
CA HIS A 15 -1.49 4.92 6.01
C HIS A 15 -1.19 5.57 7.37
N ALA A 16 0.04 6.03 7.52
CA ALA A 16 0.39 7.07 8.49
C ALA A 16 -0.03 8.43 7.91
N GLU A 17 -1.03 9.05 8.53
CA GLU A 17 -1.64 10.30 8.05
C GLU A 17 -1.35 11.50 8.95
N VAL A 18 -0.90 11.27 10.18
CA VAL A 18 -0.59 12.31 11.17
C VAL A 18 0.80 12.06 11.73
N SER A 19 1.69 13.06 11.61
CA SER A 19 2.98 13.05 12.31
C SER A 19 2.79 13.48 13.76
N CYS A 20 3.44 12.75 14.66
CA CYS A 20 3.59 13.09 16.06
C CYS A 20 4.88 13.88 16.35
N LYS A 21 5.77 14.02 15.35
CA LYS A 21 7.08 14.69 15.47
C LYS A 21 7.18 16.00 14.69
N GLN A 22 6.22 16.27 13.80
CA GLN A 22 6.15 17.48 13.00
C GLN A 22 4.80 18.17 13.17
N PRO A 23 4.73 19.50 13.08
CA PRO A 23 3.45 20.20 13.01
C PRO A 23 2.70 19.81 11.73
N HIS A 24 1.37 19.93 11.76
CA HIS A 24 0.54 19.75 10.56
C HIS A 24 1.00 20.70 9.45
N ASP A 25 1.05 20.18 8.22
CA ASP A 25 1.39 20.96 7.03
C ASP A 25 0.11 21.47 6.37
N ASP A 26 -0.21 22.75 6.58
CA ASP A 26 -1.40 23.40 6.01
C ASP A 26 -1.26 23.74 4.51
N TYR A 27 -0.28 23.16 3.80
CA TYR A 27 -0.10 23.40 2.37
C TYR A 27 -1.23 22.77 1.52
N ARG A 28 -1.89 23.62 0.71
CA ARG A 28 -3.04 23.27 -0.13
C ARG A 28 -4.18 22.64 0.69
N PRO A 29 -4.78 23.38 1.65
CA PRO A 29 -5.78 22.85 2.57
C PRO A 29 -7.04 22.36 1.85
N GLU A 30 -7.29 22.82 0.62
CA GLU A 30 -8.41 22.37 -0.19
C GLU A 30 -8.40 20.86 -0.47
N PHE A 31 -7.22 20.22 -0.47
CA PHE A 31 -7.14 18.76 -0.58
C PHE A 31 -7.61 18.07 0.69
N ASP A 32 -7.25 18.57 1.88
CA ASP A 32 -7.71 17.97 3.14
C ASP A 32 -9.21 18.17 3.33
N GLU A 33 -9.73 19.34 2.97
CA GLU A 33 -11.17 19.58 2.98
C GLU A 33 -11.91 18.68 1.98
N ALA A 34 -11.41 18.55 0.76
CA ALA A 34 -12.00 17.68 -0.25
C ALA A 34 -11.96 16.21 0.17
N PHE A 35 -10.83 15.77 0.73
CA PHE A 35 -10.66 14.45 1.30
C PHE A 35 -11.65 14.20 2.44
N ALA A 36 -11.76 15.14 3.39
CA ALA A 36 -12.70 15.02 4.50
C ALA A 36 -14.16 14.97 4.03
N ARG A 37 -14.52 15.74 2.99
CA ARG A 37 -15.84 15.67 2.35
C ARG A 37 -16.07 14.32 1.64
N TYR A 38 -15.07 13.83 0.91
CA TYR A 38 -15.14 12.60 0.13
C TYR A 38 -15.28 11.37 1.04
N PHE A 39 -14.43 11.27 2.06
CA PHE A 39 -14.42 10.17 3.03
C PHE A 39 -15.34 10.37 4.23
N LYS A 40 -15.98 11.53 4.34
CA LYS A 40 -16.93 11.89 5.42
C LYS A 40 -16.33 11.75 6.83
N SER A 41 -15.03 11.98 6.96
CA SER A 41 -14.31 11.97 8.24
C SER A 41 -13.19 13.03 8.22
N SER A 42 -13.00 13.72 9.34
CA SER A 42 -11.89 14.65 9.57
C SER A 42 -10.88 14.16 10.60
N HIS A 43 -11.19 13.07 11.32
CA HIS A 43 -10.28 12.49 12.30
C HIS A 43 -9.37 11.47 11.61
N ARG A 44 -8.06 11.66 11.80
CA ARG A 44 -7.03 10.72 11.36
C ARG A 44 -6.28 10.23 12.60
N PRO A 45 -6.19 8.92 12.85
CA PRO A 45 -5.50 8.39 14.01
C PRO A 45 -3.99 8.57 13.88
N THR A 46 -3.32 8.68 15.02
CA THR A 46 -1.87 8.59 15.11
C THR A 46 -1.38 7.15 14.84
N ILE A 47 -0.08 6.99 14.62
CA ILE A 47 0.54 5.67 14.43
C ILE A 47 0.31 4.78 15.68
N GLN A 48 0.43 5.36 16.88
CA GLN A 48 0.30 4.61 18.13
C GLN A 48 -1.16 4.20 18.42
N GLU A 49 -2.12 5.08 18.14
CA GLU A 49 -3.55 4.72 18.21
C GLU A 49 -3.89 3.60 17.22
N THR A 50 -3.32 3.63 16.02
CA THR A 50 -3.49 2.57 15.02
C THR A 50 -2.88 1.26 15.51
N ALA A 51 -1.67 1.28 16.07
CA ALA A 51 -1.04 0.08 16.61
C ALA A 51 -1.84 -0.54 17.77
N ALA A 52 -2.35 0.28 18.69
CA ALA A 52 -3.24 -0.18 19.76
C ALA A 52 -4.51 -0.81 19.20
N TYR A 53 -5.15 -0.15 18.22
CA TYR A 53 -6.36 -0.64 17.58
C TYR A 53 -6.15 -1.99 16.87
N TYR A 54 -5.08 -2.17 16.08
CA TYR A 54 -4.81 -3.45 15.42
C TYR A 54 -4.47 -4.58 16.41
N ARG A 55 -3.83 -4.26 17.54
CA ARG A 55 -3.59 -5.20 18.62
C ARG A 55 -4.89 -5.72 19.24
N ASP A 56 -5.87 -4.84 19.45
CA ASP A 56 -7.20 -5.22 19.96
C ASP A 56 -7.96 -6.12 18.98
N GLN A 57 -7.71 -5.98 17.67
CA GLN A 57 -8.28 -6.83 16.62
C GLN A 57 -7.52 -8.15 16.41
N GLN A 58 -6.42 -8.38 17.14
CA GLN A 58 -5.52 -9.51 16.92
C GLN A 58 -5.01 -9.56 15.47
N MET A 59 -4.66 -8.41 14.91
CA MET A 59 -4.16 -8.28 13.54
C MET A 59 -2.78 -7.65 13.54
N ALA A 60 -1.96 -8.04 12.56
CA ALA A 60 -0.78 -7.28 12.20
C ALA A 60 -1.08 -6.38 11.00
N PHE A 61 -0.26 -5.36 10.77
CA PHE A 61 -0.43 -4.44 9.66
C PHE A 61 0.89 -3.88 9.13
N VAL A 62 0.90 -3.55 7.85
CA VAL A 62 1.93 -2.76 7.19
C VAL A 62 1.49 -1.31 7.18
N MET A 63 2.36 -0.41 7.62
CA MET A 63 2.13 1.03 7.60
C MET A 63 3.22 1.76 6.84
N PHE A 64 2.81 2.78 6.10
CA PHE A 64 3.68 3.68 5.37
C PHE A 64 3.09 5.09 5.33
N THR A 65 3.95 6.07 5.07
CA THR A 65 3.53 7.41 4.62
C THR A 65 3.61 7.49 3.09
N ILE A 66 3.30 8.66 2.50
CA ILE A 66 3.50 8.95 1.09
C ILE A 66 4.40 10.16 0.96
N ASP A 67 5.54 9.99 0.29
CA ASP A 67 6.45 11.07 -0.04
C ASP A 67 6.11 11.63 -1.43
N SER A 68 5.30 12.69 -1.45
CA SER A 68 4.85 13.38 -2.66
C SER A 68 5.33 14.83 -2.73
N GLU A 69 6.51 15.10 -2.14
CA GLU A 69 7.05 16.46 -2.02
C GLU A 69 7.27 17.13 -3.39
N HIS A 70 7.64 16.40 -4.44
CA HIS A 70 7.84 16.98 -5.78
C HIS A 70 6.53 17.47 -6.40
N GLU A 71 5.55 16.56 -6.53
CA GLU A 71 4.32 16.81 -7.29
C GLU A 71 3.31 17.66 -6.48
N THR A 72 3.22 17.42 -5.17
CA THR A 72 2.21 18.08 -4.33
C THR A 72 2.75 19.22 -3.49
N GLY A 73 4.06 19.32 -3.30
CA GLY A 73 4.69 20.29 -2.39
C GLY A 73 4.42 20.05 -0.90
N ARG A 74 3.65 19.01 -0.54
CA ARG A 74 3.34 18.65 0.85
C ARG A 74 4.53 17.96 1.49
N ARG A 75 4.85 18.35 2.71
CA ARG A 75 5.85 17.69 3.54
C ARG A 75 5.39 16.28 3.87
N ARG A 76 6.28 15.32 3.67
CA ARG A 76 6.05 13.93 4.06
C ARG A 76 6.18 13.76 5.57
N ILE A 77 5.51 12.75 6.13
CA ILE A 77 5.88 12.22 7.44
C ILE A 77 7.26 11.55 7.29
N PRO A 78 8.22 11.74 8.20
CA PRO A 78 9.52 11.08 8.11
C PRO A 78 9.38 9.55 8.09
N ASN A 79 10.09 8.88 7.19
CA ASN A 79 10.12 7.41 7.15
C ASN A 79 10.67 6.82 8.47
N GLU A 80 11.60 7.52 9.12
CA GLU A 80 12.15 7.16 10.42
C GLU A 80 11.09 7.18 11.51
N GLU A 81 10.10 8.07 11.43
CA GLU A 81 9.00 8.10 12.39
C GLU A 81 8.16 6.82 12.30
N VAL A 82 7.83 6.39 11.08
CA VAL A 82 7.10 5.14 10.84
C VAL A 82 7.94 3.93 11.26
N ALA A 83 9.23 3.91 10.92
CA ALA A 83 10.11 2.79 11.25
C ALA A 83 10.38 2.65 12.75
N GLU A 84 10.61 3.75 13.46
CA GLU A 84 10.78 3.75 14.92
C GLU A 84 9.50 3.29 15.62
N ALA A 85 8.33 3.75 15.19
CA ALA A 85 7.06 3.29 15.74
C ALA A 85 6.82 1.79 15.49
N ALA A 86 7.25 1.25 14.33
CA ALA A 86 7.18 -0.19 14.07
C ALA A 86 8.14 -1.00 14.96
N MET A 87 9.31 -0.45 15.31
CA MET A 87 10.20 -1.10 16.29
C MET A 87 9.59 -1.13 17.69
N GLU A 88 8.90 -0.06 18.09
CA GLU A 88 8.16 0.02 19.36
C GLU A 88 6.95 -0.92 19.41
N ASN A 89 6.34 -1.20 18.25
CA ASN A 89 5.14 -2.03 18.10
C ASN A 89 5.41 -3.31 17.28
N ALA A 90 6.60 -3.89 17.42
CA ALA A 90 7.07 -5.02 16.59
C ALA A 90 6.29 -6.34 16.79
N ASP A 91 5.27 -6.35 17.65
CA ASP A 91 4.30 -7.43 17.83
C ASP A 91 3.13 -7.36 16.82
N VAL A 92 2.85 -6.19 16.25
CA VAL A 92 1.71 -5.97 15.33
C VAL A 92 2.04 -5.11 14.09
N MET A 93 3.11 -4.32 14.11
CA MET A 93 3.38 -3.32 13.06
C MET A 93 4.61 -3.67 12.21
N ILE A 94 4.50 -3.45 10.91
CA ILE A 94 5.57 -3.61 9.92
C ILE A 94 5.73 -2.28 9.17
N ALA A 95 6.94 -1.72 9.15
CA ALA A 95 7.19 -0.46 8.45
C ALA A 95 7.53 -0.68 6.98
N PHE A 96 6.80 -0.02 6.10
CA PHE A 96 7.22 0.29 4.74
C PHE A 96 7.61 1.77 4.67
N ALA A 97 8.53 2.10 3.77
CA ALA A 97 8.93 3.48 3.51
C ALA A 97 8.29 4.02 2.22
N SER A 98 8.24 5.34 2.07
CA SER A 98 7.93 5.98 0.79
C SER A 98 8.95 7.07 0.51
N ILE A 99 9.52 7.04 -0.69
CA ILE A 99 10.49 8.03 -1.17
C ILE A 99 10.02 8.50 -2.54
N ASP A 100 9.98 9.80 -2.72
CA ASP A 100 9.68 10.43 -3.99
C ASP A 100 10.73 10.03 -5.05
N PRO A 101 10.35 9.37 -6.15
CA PRO A 101 11.28 8.97 -7.22
C PRO A 101 12.07 10.13 -7.83
N HIS A 102 11.56 11.36 -7.80
CA HIS A 102 12.24 12.56 -8.30
C HIS A 102 13.49 12.92 -7.48
N LYS A 103 13.68 12.32 -6.31
CA LYS A 103 14.92 12.45 -5.51
C LYS A 103 16.11 11.69 -6.12
N GLY A 104 15.88 10.85 -7.13
CA GLY A 104 16.91 10.15 -7.89
C GLY A 104 17.91 9.40 -6.99
N ARG A 105 19.21 9.61 -7.24
CA ARG A 105 20.29 8.92 -6.48
C ARG A 105 20.32 9.25 -4.98
N MET A 106 19.85 10.45 -4.59
CA MET A 106 19.73 10.77 -3.17
C MET A 106 18.60 9.98 -2.52
N GLY A 107 17.49 9.78 -3.24
CA GLY A 107 16.43 8.86 -2.84
C GLY A 107 16.94 7.43 -2.70
N ALA A 108 17.73 6.93 -3.65
CA ALA A 108 18.35 5.59 -3.58
C ALA A 108 19.25 5.42 -2.35
N ARG A 109 20.04 6.44 -2.01
CA ARG A 109 20.87 6.45 -0.79
C ARG A 109 20.01 6.44 0.47
N GLU A 110 18.91 7.18 0.48
CA GLU A 110 17.95 7.17 1.58
C GLU A 110 17.29 5.79 1.72
N ALA A 111 16.85 5.17 0.63
CA ALA A 111 16.27 3.82 0.62
C ALA A 111 17.22 2.80 1.25
N LYS A 112 18.49 2.80 0.80
CA LYS A 112 19.52 1.93 1.35
C LYS A 112 19.68 2.11 2.86
N ARG A 113 19.76 3.35 3.34
CA ARG A 113 19.87 3.66 4.77
C ARG A 113 18.64 3.18 5.56
N LEU A 114 17.43 3.37 5.05
CA LEU A 114 16.21 2.90 5.72
C LEU A 114 16.17 1.36 5.82
N ILE A 115 16.69 0.66 4.82
CA ILE A 115 16.81 -0.80 4.85
C ILE A 115 17.86 -1.23 5.89
N GLU A 116 19.06 -0.66 5.85
CA GLU A 116 20.20 -1.08 6.67
C GLU A 116 20.05 -0.67 8.14
N ASP A 117 19.64 0.57 8.41
CA ASP A 117 19.67 1.15 9.75
C ASP A 117 18.31 1.04 10.47
N TYR A 118 17.21 1.00 9.72
CA TYR A 118 15.84 1.02 10.27
C TYR A 118 15.05 -0.26 9.99
N GLY A 119 15.56 -1.17 9.17
CA GLY A 119 14.96 -2.48 8.93
C GLY A 119 13.60 -2.44 8.25
N VAL A 120 13.31 -1.40 7.44
CA VAL A 120 12.04 -1.32 6.68
C VAL A 120 11.87 -2.56 5.79
N LYS A 121 10.62 -3.01 5.66
CA LYS A 121 10.28 -4.30 5.03
C LYS A 121 9.66 -4.18 3.64
N GLY A 122 9.68 -2.99 3.06
CA GLY A 122 9.11 -2.71 1.74
C GLY A 122 8.95 -1.23 1.48
N PHE A 123 8.50 -0.89 0.28
CA PHE A 123 8.34 0.49 -0.15
C PHE A 123 6.98 0.72 -0.82
N LYS A 124 6.33 1.85 -0.49
CA LYS A 124 5.09 2.33 -1.09
C LYS A 124 5.38 3.44 -2.10
N PHE A 125 4.77 3.29 -3.27
CA PHE A 125 4.68 4.30 -4.30
C PHE A 125 3.22 4.64 -4.58
N HIS A 126 2.96 5.91 -4.84
CA HIS A 126 1.67 6.40 -5.30
C HIS A 126 1.87 7.26 -6.56
N PRO A 127 1.97 6.62 -7.75
CA PRO A 127 2.27 7.28 -9.02
C PRO A 127 1.47 8.54 -9.33
N THR A 128 0.15 8.53 -9.09
CA THR A 128 -0.71 9.71 -9.32
C THR A 128 -0.34 10.93 -8.47
N VAL A 129 0.00 10.76 -7.19
CA VAL A 129 0.35 11.90 -6.32
C VAL A 129 1.85 12.18 -6.30
N GLN A 130 2.67 11.29 -6.81
CA GLN A 130 4.12 11.49 -6.99
C GLN A 130 4.50 11.95 -8.41
N GLY A 131 3.54 11.95 -9.34
CA GLY A 131 3.69 12.54 -10.68
C GLY A 131 4.65 11.78 -11.59
N PHE A 132 4.57 10.45 -11.66
CA PHE A 132 5.47 9.63 -12.49
C PHE A 132 4.80 8.35 -13.00
N TYR A 133 5.26 7.80 -14.12
CA TYR A 133 4.87 6.44 -14.53
C TYR A 133 5.74 5.40 -13.81
N PRO A 134 5.19 4.27 -13.33
CA PRO A 134 5.97 3.22 -12.68
C PRO A 134 7.17 2.71 -13.50
N ASN A 135 7.10 2.76 -14.83
CA ASN A 135 8.18 2.34 -15.73
C ASN A 135 9.16 3.47 -16.12
N ASP A 136 9.05 4.65 -15.52
CA ASP A 136 10.00 5.74 -15.73
C ASP A 136 11.39 5.37 -15.18
N ARG A 137 12.43 5.47 -16.03
CA ARG A 137 13.81 5.12 -15.67
C ARG A 137 14.39 5.94 -14.52
N MET A 138 13.81 7.11 -14.23
CA MET A 138 14.13 7.89 -13.04
C MET A 138 13.86 7.09 -11.74
N ALA A 139 12.76 6.34 -11.67
CA ALA A 139 12.37 5.58 -10.48
C ALA A 139 13.23 4.33 -10.26
N TYR A 140 13.90 3.84 -11.31
CA TYR A 140 14.73 2.63 -11.25
C TYR A 140 15.89 2.74 -10.27
N HIS A 141 16.38 3.96 -9.98
CA HIS A 141 17.37 4.17 -8.93
C HIS A 141 16.90 3.68 -7.56
N LEU A 142 15.60 3.81 -7.26
CA LEU A 142 15.01 3.24 -6.05
C LEU A 142 14.81 1.74 -6.21
N TYR A 143 14.23 1.31 -7.33
CA TYR A 143 13.89 -0.11 -7.54
C TYR A 143 15.10 -1.02 -7.51
N GLU A 144 16.24 -0.61 -8.07
CA GLU A 144 17.50 -1.39 -8.01
C GLU A 144 17.93 -1.67 -6.56
N VAL A 145 17.80 -0.67 -5.67
CA VAL A 145 18.13 -0.84 -4.24
C VAL A 145 17.13 -1.75 -3.55
N ILE A 146 15.83 -1.55 -3.81
CA ILE A 146 14.75 -2.30 -3.17
C ILE A 146 14.76 -3.76 -3.62
N ALA A 147 14.86 -4.00 -4.93
CA ALA A 147 14.98 -5.32 -5.54
C ALA A 147 16.27 -6.02 -5.12
N GLY A 148 17.39 -5.31 -5.04
CA GLY A 148 18.66 -5.85 -4.54
C GLY A 148 18.59 -6.34 -3.09
N ALA A 149 17.66 -5.80 -2.29
CA ALA A 149 17.37 -6.26 -0.94
C ALA A 149 16.27 -7.33 -0.87
N GLY A 150 15.68 -7.71 -2.01
CA GLY A 150 14.56 -8.66 -2.09
C GLY A 150 13.28 -8.18 -1.44
N LEU A 151 13.09 -6.86 -1.31
CA LEU A 151 11.95 -6.28 -0.61
C LEU A 151 10.78 -5.97 -1.55
N PRO A 152 9.52 -6.05 -1.08
CA PRO A 152 8.35 -5.74 -1.87
C PRO A 152 8.22 -4.25 -2.22
N MET A 153 7.72 -3.99 -3.42
CA MET A 153 7.33 -2.67 -3.91
C MET A 153 5.80 -2.62 -4.11
N LEU A 154 5.12 -1.78 -3.33
CA LEU A 154 3.67 -1.62 -3.35
C LEU A 154 3.30 -0.35 -4.13
N PHE A 155 2.53 -0.48 -5.19
CA PHE A 155 2.16 0.61 -6.08
C PHE A 155 0.67 0.90 -6.00
N HIS A 156 0.29 2.14 -5.71
CA HIS A 156 -1.10 2.57 -5.91
C HIS A 156 -1.53 2.32 -7.36
N SER A 157 -2.70 1.72 -7.54
CA SER A 157 -3.27 1.42 -8.85
C SER A 157 -4.76 1.78 -8.90
N GLY A 158 -5.24 2.19 -10.07
CA GLY A 158 -6.61 2.62 -10.29
C GLY A 158 -6.91 4.05 -9.86
N HIS A 159 -8.16 4.30 -9.54
CA HIS A 159 -8.68 5.60 -9.15
C HIS A 159 -8.18 6.02 -7.77
N SER A 160 -7.58 7.21 -7.72
CA SER A 160 -7.23 7.86 -6.46
C SER A 160 -8.36 8.75 -5.97
N GLY A 161 -8.75 8.57 -4.71
CA GLY A 161 -9.63 9.51 -4.02
C GLY A 161 -8.96 10.87 -3.77
N PHE A 162 -7.62 10.94 -3.81
CA PHE A 162 -6.89 12.19 -3.64
C PHE A 162 -7.11 13.11 -4.85
N GLY A 163 -7.49 14.37 -4.58
CA GLY A 163 -7.88 15.34 -5.61
C GLY A 163 -9.33 15.20 -6.11
N SER A 164 -10.08 14.18 -5.67
CA SER A 164 -11.51 14.06 -6.00
C SER A 164 -12.31 15.24 -5.45
N GLY A 165 -13.10 15.88 -6.30
CA GLY A 165 -13.86 17.09 -5.97
C GLY A 165 -13.04 18.39 -6.01
N VAL A 166 -11.73 18.33 -6.26
CA VAL A 166 -10.89 19.51 -6.53
C VAL A 166 -10.99 19.87 -8.02
N ARG A 167 -10.97 21.17 -8.34
CA ARG A 167 -11.03 21.64 -9.74
C ARG A 167 -9.91 21.00 -10.56
N GLY A 168 -10.28 20.29 -11.62
CA GLY A 168 -9.33 19.58 -12.49
C GLY A 168 -8.53 18.49 -11.79
N GLY A 169 -9.02 17.92 -10.69
CA GLY A 169 -8.31 16.91 -9.90
C GLY A 169 -7.06 17.46 -9.20
N GLY A 170 -6.92 18.79 -9.09
CA GLY A 170 -5.70 19.42 -8.57
C GLY A 170 -4.49 19.33 -9.51
N GLY A 171 -4.70 18.91 -10.77
CA GLY A 171 -3.62 18.67 -11.75
C GLY A 171 -3.11 17.24 -11.80
N LEU A 172 -3.61 16.37 -10.90
CA LEU A 172 -3.19 14.99 -10.77
C LEU A 172 -3.69 14.14 -11.93
N ARG A 173 -2.86 13.22 -12.41
CA ARG A 173 -3.19 12.33 -13.53
C ARG A 173 -3.42 10.91 -13.05
N LEU A 174 -4.62 10.39 -13.31
CA LEU A 174 -4.98 9.02 -12.95
C LEU A 174 -4.20 7.98 -13.77
N GLU A 175 -3.81 8.31 -15.01
CA GLU A 175 -3.08 7.39 -15.91
C GLU A 175 -1.77 6.86 -15.32
N TYR A 176 -1.12 7.63 -14.44
CA TYR A 176 0.08 7.19 -13.72
C TYR A 176 -0.17 5.93 -12.89
N SER A 177 -1.41 5.71 -12.45
CA SER A 177 -1.81 4.54 -11.67
C SER A 177 -2.47 3.45 -12.53
N ASN A 178 -2.29 3.46 -13.86
CA ASN A 178 -2.70 2.33 -14.69
C ASN A 178 -1.74 1.13 -14.45
N PRO A 179 -2.24 -0.03 -14.02
CA PRO A 179 -1.41 -1.18 -13.66
C PRO A 179 -0.62 -1.77 -14.83
N ILE A 180 -0.98 -1.45 -16.09
CA ILE A 180 -0.22 -1.93 -17.26
C ILE A 180 1.24 -1.45 -17.24
N HIS A 181 1.52 -0.29 -16.62
CA HIS A 181 2.88 0.24 -16.50
C HIS A 181 3.76 -0.60 -15.58
N LEU A 182 3.17 -1.45 -14.73
CA LEU A 182 3.92 -2.39 -13.88
C LEU A 182 4.38 -3.63 -14.63
N ASP A 183 3.90 -3.87 -15.86
CA ASP A 183 4.38 -4.96 -16.72
C ASP A 183 5.89 -4.83 -16.99
N ASP A 184 6.33 -3.63 -17.38
CA ASP A 184 7.75 -3.33 -17.62
C ASP A 184 8.59 -3.49 -16.35
N VAL A 185 8.08 -3.03 -15.21
CA VAL A 185 8.77 -3.16 -13.91
C VAL A 185 8.93 -4.63 -13.53
N ALA A 186 7.90 -5.45 -13.75
CA ALA A 186 7.95 -6.88 -13.48
C ALA A 186 8.87 -7.64 -14.44
N ILE A 187 9.09 -7.14 -15.67
CA ILE A 187 10.10 -7.67 -16.60
C ILE A 187 11.50 -7.38 -16.09
N ASP A 188 11.74 -6.14 -15.67
CA ASP A 188 13.08 -5.68 -15.31
C ASP A 188 13.51 -6.13 -13.89
N PHE A 189 12.55 -6.42 -13.00
CA PHE A 189 12.79 -6.92 -11.64
C PHE A 189 12.00 -8.22 -11.35
N PRO A 190 12.32 -9.34 -12.02
CA PRO A 190 11.51 -10.55 -11.97
C PRO A 190 11.52 -11.27 -10.61
N ASP A 191 12.53 -11.00 -9.76
CA ASP A 191 12.68 -11.61 -8.45
C ASP A 191 12.12 -10.75 -7.31
N ALA A 192 11.87 -9.45 -7.56
CA ALA A 192 11.33 -8.54 -6.56
C ALA A 192 9.81 -8.67 -6.48
N PRO A 193 9.21 -8.78 -5.29
CA PRO A 193 7.75 -8.80 -5.19
C PRO A 193 7.16 -7.43 -5.53
N ILE A 194 6.14 -7.42 -6.39
CA ILE A 194 5.41 -6.21 -6.78
C ILE A 194 3.97 -6.38 -6.34
N ILE A 195 3.44 -5.40 -5.61
CA ILE A 195 2.05 -5.41 -5.13
C ILE A 195 1.30 -4.30 -5.87
N ILE A 196 0.29 -4.68 -6.64
CA ILE A 196 -0.69 -3.78 -7.24
C ILE A 196 -1.72 -3.46 -6.15
N ALA A 197 -1.74 -2.23 -5.68
CA ALA A 197 -2.68 -1.83 -4.64
C ALA A 197 -4.08 -1.66 -5.21
N HIS A 198 -5.06 -2.06 -4.41
CA HIS A 198 -6.48 -1.94 -4.71
C HIS A 198 -6.95 -2.85 -5.88
N PRO A 199 -8.27 -3.04 -6.02
CA PRO A 199 -8.94 -3.55 -7.22
C PRO A 199 -8.82 -2.70 -8.49
N SER A 200 -7.74 -1.91 -8.64
CA SER A 200 -7.29 -1.19 -9.84
C SER A 200 -8.36 -0.49 -10.67
N TRP A 201 -9.53 -0.16 -10.12
CA TRP A 201 -10.67 0.33 -10.89
C TRP A 201 -10.29 1.67 -11.55
N PRO A 202 -10.51 1.85 -12.87
CA PRO A 202 -11.28 0.99 -13.77
C PRO A 202 -10.49 -0.12 -14.50
N TRP A 203 -9.18 -0.18 -14.36
CA TRP A 203 -8.25 -1.07 -15.08
C TRP A 203 -8.05 -2.44 -14.40
N GLN A 204 -9.15 -3.04 -13.93
CA GLN A 204 -9.08 -4.30 -13.20
C GLN A 204 -8.63 -5.46 -14.10
N ASP A 205 -8.99 -5.45 -15.38
CA ASP A 205 -8.61 -6.49 -16.33
C ASP A 205 -7.10 -6.46 -16.62
N GLU A 206 -6.53 -5.28 -16.75
CA GLU A 206 -5.10 -5.07 -16.92
C GLU A 206 -4.33 -5.57 -15.68
N ALA A 207 -4.79 -5.22 -14.46
CA ALA A 207 -4.19 -5.73 -13.22
C ALA A 207 -4.22 -7.27 -13.15
N LEU A 208 -5.36 -7.89 -13.49
CA LEU A 208 -5.48 -9.35 -13.52
C LEU A 208 -4.57 -9.98 -14.57
N SER A 209 -4.43 -9.34 -15.74
CA SER A 209 -3.56 -9.81 -16.82
C SER A 209 -2.09 -9.82 -16.39
N VAL A 210 -1.62 -8.70 -15.81
CA VAL A 210 -0.24 -8.58 -15.30
C VAL A 210 -0.02 -9.59 -14.17
N ALA A 211 -0.89 -9.64 -13.16
CA ALA A 211 -0.74 -10.55 -12.04
C ALA A 211 -0.84 -12.03 -12.43
N MET A 212 -1.62 -12.40 -13.45
CA MET A 212 -1.64 -13.77 -13.95
C MET A 212 -0.32 -14.14 -14.63
N HIS A 213 0.18 -13.24 -15.49
CA HIS A 213 1.36 -13.49 -16.32
C HIS A 213 2.67 -13.45 -15.51
N LYS A 214 2.76 -12.61 -14.48
CA LYS A 214 3.99 -12.40 -13.70
C LYS A 214 3.91 -13.11 -12.35
N PRO A 215 4.81 -14.07 -12.05
CA PRO A 215 4.72 -14.86 -10.82
C PRO A 215 5.02 -14.04 -9.55
N ASN A 216 5.80 -12.96 -9.68
CA ASN A 216 6.20 -12.05 -8.60
C ASN A 216 5.21 -10.89 -8.36
N VAL A 217 4.09 -10.84 -9.10
CA VAL A 217 3.08 -9.77 -8.97
C VAL A 217 1.88 -10.24 -8.15
N TYR A 218 1.53 -9.42 -7.16
CA TYR A 218 0.43 -9.61 -6.21
C TYR A 218 -0.59 -8.49 -6.38
N ILE A 219 -1.82 -8.72 -5.92
CA ILE A 219 -2.87 -7.70 -5.83
C ILE A 219 -3.32 -7.61 -4.37
N ASP A 220 -3.30 -6.42 -3.77
CA ASP A 220 -4.03 -6.19 -2.53
C ASP A 220 -5.45 -5.68 -2.78
N LEU A 221 -6.35 -5.96 -1.84
CA LEU A 221 -7.77 -5.66 -1.97
C LEU A 221 -8.19 -4.40 -1.19
N SER A 222 -7.24 -3.51 -0.91
CA SER A 222 -7.46 -2.31 -0.11
C SER A 222 -8.27 -1.23 -0.83
N GLY A 223 -8.74 -0.22 -0.10
CA GLY A 223 -9.30 1.02 -0.66
C GLY A 223 -10.72 0.90 -1.21
N TRP A 224 -11.26 -0.32 -1.29
CA TRP A 224 -12.59 -0.60 -1.79
C TRP A 224 -13.32 -1.60 -0.89
N SER A 225 -14.62 -1.41 -0.71
CA SER A 225 -15.46 -2.36 0.01
C SER A 225 -15.64 -3.66 -0.81
N PRO A 226 -15.34 -4.84 -0.25
CA PRO A 226 -15.35 -6.10 -0.99
C PRO A 226 -16.66 -6.46 -1.69
N LYS A 227 -17.81 -6.04 -1.16
CA LYS A 227 -19.12 -6.29 -1.80
C LYS A 227 -19.29 -5.59 -3.16
N TYR A 228 -18.43 -4.62 -3.48
CA TYR A 228 -18.43 -3.92 -4.76
C TYR A 228 -17.36 -4.43 -5.72
N PHE A 229 -16.59 -5.46 -5.36
CA PHE A 229 -15.59 -6.02 -6.25
C PHE A 229 -16.26 -6.61 -7.50
N PRO A 230 -15.67 -6.40 -8.69
CA PRO A 230 -16.11 -7.09 -9.90
C PRO A 230 -16.08 -8.60 -9.69
N SER A 231 -17.08 -9.31 -10.20
CA SER A 231 -17.17 -10.78 -10.07
C SER A 231 -15.93 -11.50 -10.61
N GLN A 232 -15.29 -10.94 -11.62
CA GLN A 232 -14.06 -11.47 -12.21
C GLN A 232 -12.85 -11.41 -11.24
N LEU A 233 -12.72 -10.35 -10.44
CA LEU A 233 -11.68 -10.27 -9.40
C LEU A 233 -11.87 -11.39 -8.38
N VAL A 234 -13.11 -11.56 -7.90
CA VAL A 234 -13.48 -12.62 -6.95
C VAL A 234 -13.23 -14.00 -7.55
N GLN A 235 -13.60 -14.22 -8.82
CA GLN A 235 -13.34 -15.47 -9.53
C GLN A 235 -11.85 -15.80 -9.56
N TYR A 236 -11.00 -14.86 -9.96
CA TYR A 236 -9.56 -15.08 -10.09
C TYR A 236 -8.88 -15.31 -8.74
N ALA A 237 -9.28 -14.55 -7.72
CA ALA A 237 -8.84 -14.77 -6.35
C ALA A 237 -9.24 -16.16 -5.85
N ASN A 238 -10.40 -16.68 -6.26
CA ASN A 238 -10.86 -18.04 -5.95
C ASN A 238 -10.14 -19.15 -6.74
N THR A 239 -9.36 -18.82 -7.77
CA THR A 239 -8.76 -19.78 -8.71
C THR A 239 -7.29 -19.48 -8.99
N GLN A 240 -6.97 -18.80 -10.09
CA GLN A 240 -5.61 -18.67 -10.65
C GLN A 240 -4.69 -17.77 -9.79
N LEU A 241 -5.26 -16.88 -8.98
CA LEU A 241 -4.54 -15.91 -8.17
C LEU A 241 -4.70 -16.14 -6.66
N LYS A 242 -5.22 -17.28 -6.21
CA LYS A 242 -5.48 -17.53 -4.77
C LYS A 242 -4.28 -17.37 -3.84
N HIS A 243 -3.05 -17.52 -4.36
CA HIS A 243 -1.79 -17.32 -3.63
C HIS A 243 -1.12 -15.95 -3.88
N ARG A 244 -1.78 -15.07 -4.63
CA ARG A 244 -1.27 -13.76 -5.08
C ARG A 244 -2.24 -12.62 -4.77
N VAL A 245 -3.23 -12.85 -3.92
CA VAL A 245 -4.19 -11.84 -3.46
C VAL A 245 -4.02 -11.62 -1.97
N LEU A 246 -3.96 -10.36 -1.56
CA LEU A 246 -3.62 -9.93 -0.20
C LEU A 246 -4.77 -9.13 0.41
N PHE A 247 -5.00 -9.32 1.70
CA PHE A 247 -5.86 -8.46 2.49
C PHE A 247 -5.18 -7.11 2.74
N GLY A 248 -5.93 -6.03 2.51
CA GLY A 248 -5.58 -4.71 3.00
C GLY A 248 -6.84 -3.85 3.10
N THR A 249 -6.83 -2.83 3.95
CA THR A 249 -8.02 -1.97 4.15
C THR A 249 -7.90 -0.60 3.54
N ASP A 250 -6.68 -0.06 3.43
CA ASP A 250 -6.44 1.38 3.21
C ASP A 250 -6.84 2.21 4.43
N PHE A 251 -6.72 1.63 5.64
CA PHE A 251 -6.96 2.33 6.91
C PHE A 251 -6.09 3.61 6.99
N PRO A 252 -6.65 4.76 7.41
CA PRO A 252 -7.93 4.93 8.12
C PRO A 252 -9.19 5.10 7.25
N LEU A 253 -9.11 4.91 5.93
CA LEU A 253 -10.25 5.13 5.03
C LEU A 253 -11.37 4.10 5.20
N ILE A 254 -11.01 2.82 5.32
CA ILE A 254 -11.93 1.72 5.60
C ILE A 254 -11.44 1.01 6.86
N THR A 255 -12.32 0.76 7.83
CA THR A 255 -11.94 0.00 9.02
C THR A 255 -11.85 -1.50 8.73
N PRO A 256 -10.95 -2.25 9.40
CA PRO A 256 -10.92 -3.71 9.35
C PRO A 256 -12.28 -4.38 9.52
N GLU A 257 -13.10 -3.99 10.49
CA GLU A 257 -14.41 -4.64 10.71
C GLU A 257 -15.36 -4.36 9.55
N ARG A 258 -15.32 -3.14 9.00
CA ARG A 258 -16.13 -2.80 7.84
C ARG A 258 -15.73 -3.62 6.62
N TRP A 259 -14.43 -3.72 6.37
CA TRP A 259 -13.89 -4.48 5.25
C TRP A 259 -14.21 -5.97 5.40
N LEU A 260 -13.92 -6.57 6.56
CA LEU A 260 -14.17 -7.98 6.85
C LEU A 260 -15.66 -8.34 6.75
N LYS A 261 -16.55 -7.49 7.26
CA LYS A 261 -18.00 -7.71 7.13
C LYS A 261 -18.44 -7.81 5.67
N ASP A 262 -17.93 -6.92 4.82
CA ASP A 262 -18.27 -6.92 3.40
C ASP A 262 -17.53 -8.06 2.65
N PHE A 263 -16.35 -8.49 3.12
CA PHE A 263 -15.59 -9.64 2.60
C PHE A 263 -16.33 -10.96 2.76
N GLU A 264 -17.01 -11.17 3.90
CA GLU A 264 -17.78 -12.39 4.17
C GLU A 264 -18.88 -12.67 3.13
N VAL A 265 -19.43 -11.61 2.51
CA VAL A 265 -20.51 -11.71 1.51
C VAL A 265 -20.02 -11.47 0.07
N ALA A 266 -18.72 -11.25 -0.13
CA ALA A 266 -18.16 -10.90 -1.44
C ALA A 266 -17.99 -12.09 -2.39
N GLY A 267 -18.26 -13.32 -1.94
CA GLY A 267 -18.23 -14.53 -2.77
C GLY A 267 -16.86 -15.24 -2.82
N PHE A 268 -15.95 -14.94 -1.89
CA PHE A 268 -14.71 -15.70 -1.71
C PHE A 268 -15.02 -17.07 -1.08
N LYS A 269 -14.36 -18.12 -1.58
CA LYS A 269 -14.50 -19.48 -1.04
C LYS A 269 -13.79 -19.62 0.30
N GLU A 270 -14.33 -20.47 1.18
CA GLU A 270 -13.79 -20.68 2.53
C GLU A 270 -12.31 -21.08 2.53
N GLU A 271 -11.86 -21.90 1.57
CA GLU A 271 -10.46 -22.31 1.49
C GLU A 271 -9.50 -21.20 1.03
N VAL A 272 -10.01 -20.08 0.50
CA VAL A 272 -9.21 -18.95 0.04
C VAL A 272 -9.16 -17.83 1.08
N LYS A 273 -10.13 -17.74 1.99
CA LYS A 273 -10.16 -16.69 3.02
C LYS A 273 -8.88 -16.65 3.87
N PRO A 274 -8.37 -17.77 4.42
CA PRO A 274 -7.11 -17.75 5.19
C PRO A 274 -5.90 -17.31 4.36
N LEU A 275 -5.87 -17.68 3.07
CA LEU A 275 -4.82 -17.27 2.14
C LEU A 275 -4.77 -15.75 1.99
N ILE A 276 -5.92 -15.14 1.70
CA ILE A 276 -6.04 -13.69 1.50
C ILE A 276 -5.76 -12.95 2.81
N LEU A 277 -6.37 -13.38 3.92
CA LEU A 277 -6.30 -12.68 5.19
C LEU A 277 -4.91 -12.75 5.83
N LYS A 278 -4.17 -13.85 5.67
CA LYS A 278 -2.92 -14.05 6.42
C LYS A 278 -1.80 -14.74 5.64
N GLU A 279 -2.05 -15.90 5.05
CA GLU A 279 -0.95 -16.79 4.62
C GLU A 279 -0.15 -16.24 3.44
N ASN A 280 -0.80 -15.55 2.50
CA ASN A 280 -0.10 -14.96 1.36
C ASN A 280 0.82 -13.82 1.83
N ALA A 281 0.35 -12.96 2.74
CA ALA A 281 1.13 -11.86 3.30
C ALA A 281 2.28 -12.37 4.18
N SER A 282 2.03 -13.39 5.02
CA SER A 282 3.08 -13.95 5.89
C SER A 282 4.23 -14.56 5.08
N LYS A 283 3.93 -15.22 3.95
CA LYS A 283 4.94 -15.74 3.03
C LYS A 283 5.67 -14.61 2.30
N LEU A 284 4.93 -13.64 1.75
CA LEU A 284 5.49 -12.51 0.99
C LEU A 284 6.47 -11.68 1.83
N LEU A 285 6.12 -11.44 3.09
CA LEU A 285 6.88 -10.61 4.03
C LEU A 285 7.97 -11.39 4.79
N GLY A 286 8.13 -12.69 4.51
CA GLY A 286 9.11 -13.54 5.18
C GLY A 286 8.88 -13.70 6.69
N LEU A 287 7.61 -13.72 7.12
CA LEU A 287 7.21 -13.87 8.52
C LEU A 287 7.00 -15.34 8.91
N ALA A 288 6.68 -16.19 7.93
CA ALA A 288 6.58 -17.62 8.13
C ALA A 288 7.98 -18.25 8.09
N SER A 289 8.34 -18.97 9.16
CA SER A 289 9.55 -19.79 9.26
C SER A 289 9.53 -21.00 8.34
#